data_AF-A0A2S8AFA1-F1
#
_entry.id   AF-A0A2S8AFA1-F1
#
_cell.length_a   1.000
_cell.length_b   1.000
_cell.length_c   1.000
_cell.angle_alpha   90.00
_cell.angle_beta   90.00
_cell.angle_gamma   90.00
#
_symmetry.space_group_name_H-M   'P 1'
#
loop_
_entity.id
_entity.type
_entity.pdbx_description
1 polymer ?
#
loop_
_entity_poly.entity_id
_entity_poly.type
_entity_poly.pdbx_seq_one_letter_code
_entity_poly.pdbx_strand_id
1 'polypeptide(L)'
;MKFKILYKILIITMIFGVFLIYLSSYIGWYGYEKWKYRRSTRGDIEQSKMRKVFVKQVPFIVVPDTIKTEGMFYIEKGYTYGKHSMEDTRVLTMEDTKYPFQLMYKGFSIIYLKKDNPNMKDSIHRDEIWLKSPIIRDTIYYRLLKSKGTNVVDPQFTDTIGMIKVFDK
;
A
#
# COMPACT_ATOMS: atom_id res chain seq x y z
N MET A 1 -0.11 32.35 46.49
CA MET A 1 0.85 32.74 45.42
C MET A 1 1.35 31.53 44.59
N LYS A 2 1.79 30.44 45.24
CA LYS A 2 2.30 29.21 44.56
C LYS A 2 1.30 28.55 43.58
N PHE A 3 0.01 28.50 43.94
CA PHE A 3 -1.05 27.95 43.06
C PHE A 3 -1.23 28.73 41.74
N LYS A 4 -1.08 30.07 41.75
CA LYS A 4 -1.18 30.90 40.53
C LYS A 4 0.01 30.65 39.59
N ILE A 5 1.19 30.35 40.14
CA ILE A 5 2.39 30.01 39.35
C ILE A 5 2.24 28.62 38.75
N LEU A 6 1.80 27.64 39.54
CA LEU A 6 1.55 26.27 39.06
C LEU A 6 0.51 26.23 37.93
N TYR A 7 -0.58 26.99 38.08
CA TYR A 7 -1.61 27.11 37.04
C TYR A 7 -1.07 27.72 35.73
N LYS A 8 -0.22 28.76 35.83
CA LYS A 8 0.45 29.34 34.65
C LYS A 8 1.37 28.34 33.96
N ILE A 9 2.16 27.57 34.73
CA ILE A 9 3.02 26.52 34.19
C ILE A 9 2.19 25.47 33.46
N LEU A 10 1.07 25.01 34.06
CA LEU A 10 0.17 24.04 33.44
C LEU A 10 -0.36 24.53 32.08
N ILE A 11 -0.84 25.78 32.01
CA ILE A 11 -1.32 26.39 30.76
C ILE A 11 -0.22 26.45 29.71
N ILE A 12 0.98 26.90 30.08
CA ILE A 12 2.11 27.01 29.15
C ILE A 12 2.49 25.62 28.62
N THR A 13 2.55 24.61 29.49
CA THR A 13 2.85 23.23 29.08
C THR A 13 1.77 22.69 28.14
N MET A 14 0.49 22.99 28.39
CA MET A 14 -0.60 22.58 27.50
C MET A 14 -0.51 23.24 26.12
N ILE A 15 -0.27 24.55 26.07
CA ILE A 15 -0.08 25.30 24.81
C ILE A 15 1.13 24.74 24.05
N PHE A 16 2.25 24.52 24.74
CA PHE A 16 3.46 23.98 24.15
C PHE A 16 3.26 22.55 23.64
N GLY A 17 2.55 21.71 24.39
CA GLY A 17 2.19 20.36 23.96
C GLY A 17 1.36 20.35 22.69
N VAL A 18 0.32 21.19 22.62
CA VAL A 18 -0.50 21.36 21.40
C VAL A 18 0.36 21.84 20.23
N PHE A 19 1.22 22.84 20.45
CA PHE A 19 2.15 23.33 19.43
C PHE A 19 3.07 22.23 18.89
N LEU A 20 3.63 21.39 19.76
CA LEU A 20 4.50 20.27 19.34
C LEU A 20 3.74 19.24 18.49
N ILE A 21 2.47 18.98 18.77
CA ILE A 21 1.64 18.07 17.94
C ILE A 21 1.49 18.64 16.52
N TYR A 22 1.17 19.92 16.39
CA TYR A 22 1.05 20.57 15.08
C TYR A 22 2.39 20.65 14.36
N LEU A 23 3.47 20.99 15.07
CA LEU A 23 4.81 21.05 14.51
C LEU A 23 5.27 19.67 14.01
N SER A 24 5.02 18.62 14.79
CA SER A 24 5.32 17.24 14.41
C SER A 24 4.54 16.82 13.17
N SER A 25 3.24 17.13 13.09
CA SER A 25 2.42 16.86 11.90
C SER A 25 2.91 17.62 10.68
N TYR A 26 3.27 18.90 10.84
CA TYR A 26 3.82 19.75 9.78
C TYR A 26 5.16 19.22 9.27
N ILE A 27 6.11 18.94 10.16
CA ILE A 27 7.40 18.32 9.80
C ILE A 27 7.16 16.95 9.15
N GLY A 28 6.21 16.17 9.66
CA GLY A 28 5.81 14.89 9.10
C GLY A 28 5.26 14.99 7.68
N TRP A 29 4.53 16.06 7.35
CA TRP A 29 3.96 16.28 6.03
C TRP A 29 4.97 16.87 5.05
N TYR A 30 5.58 18.00 5.43
CA TYR A 30 6.45 18.80 4.57
C TYR A 30 7.90 18.33 4.59
N GLY A 31 8.40 17.84 5.73
CA GLY A 31 9.75 17.29 5.82
C GLY A 31 9.91 15.99 5.03
N TYR A 32 8.89 15.11 5.03
CA TYR A 32 8.88 13.90 4.20
C TYR A 32 8.29 14.12 2.80
N GLU A 33 7.89 15.36 2.47
CA GLU A 33 7.33 15.74 1.17
C GLU A 33 6.30 14.73 0.65
N LYS A 34 5.30 14.40 1.48
CA LYS A 34 4.43 13.23 1.26
C LYS A 34 3.73 13.19 -0.10
N TRP A 35 3.58 14.33 -0.76
CA TRP A 35 2.98 14.51 -2.09
C TRP A 35 3.90 14.16 -3.27
N LYS A 36 5.23 14.10 -3.08
CA LYS A 36 6.16 13.79 -4.19
C LYS A 36 6.19 12.31 -4.54
N TYR A 37 5.83 11.47 -3.58
CA TYR A 37 5.98 10.03 -3.72
C TYR A 37 4.66 9.37 -4.12
N ARG A 38 4.78 8.38 -5.00
CA ARG A 38 3.70 7.47 -5.37
C ARG A 38 3.09 6.82 -4.12
N ARG A 39 1.77 6.63 -4.16
CA ARG A 39 0.98 6.03 -3.11
C ARG A 39 0.19 4.84 -3.63
N SER A 40 -0.23 4.01 -2.69
CA SER A 40 -1.06 2.83 -2.90
C SER A 40 -2.13 2.78 -1.82
N THR A 41 -3.29 2.24 -2.16
CA THR A 41 -4.43 2.10 -1.23
C THR A 41 -4.26 0.94 -0.24
N ARG A 42 -3.11 0.24 -0.28
CA ARG A 42 -2.69 -0.83 0.66
C ARG A 42 -3.78 -1.87 0.96
N GLY A 43 -4.51 -2.28 -0.07
CA GLY A 43 -5.53 -3.32 0.07
C GLY A 43 -6.90 -2.81 0.55
N ASP A 44 -7.18 -1.51 0.47
CA ASP A 44 -8.52 -0.96 0.65
C ASP A 44 -9.14 -0.55 -0.69
N ILE A 45 -9.89 -1.48 -1.29
CA ILE A 45 -10.59 -1.26 -2.56
C ILE A 45 -11.61 -0.12 -2.49
N GLU A 46 -12.25 0.09 -1.33
CA GLU A 46 -13.25 1.14 -1.19
C GLU A 46 -12.58 2.52 -1.20
N GLN A 47 -11.42 2.67 -0.55
CA GLN A 47 -10.60 3.87 -0.72
C GLN A 47 -10.15 4.09 -2.17
N SER A 48 -9.78 3.03 -2.89
CA SER A 48 -9.42 3.11 -4.31
C SER A 48 -10.57 3.65 -5.17
N LYS A 49 -11.80 3.18 -4.92
CA LYS A 49 -13.01 3.69 -5.57
C LYS A 49 -13.33 5.13 -5.18
N MET A 50 -13.29 5.47 -3.90
CA MET A 50 -13.54 6.84 -3.41
C MET A 50 -12.58 7.85 -4.03
N ARG A 51 -11.31 7.47 -4.17
CA ARG A 51 -10.26 8.27 -4.82
C ARG A 51 -10.35 8.29 -6.35
N LYS A 52 -11.28 7.53 -6.94
CA LYS A 52 -11.47 7.37 -8.40
C LYS A 52 -10.22 6.86 -9.12
N VAL A 53 -9.41 6.05 -8.45
CA VAL A 53 -8.20 5.42 -9.00
C VAL A 53 -8.41 3.94 -9.33
N PHE A 54 -9.46 3.31 -8.79
CA PHE A 54 -9.83 1.94 -9.14
C PHE A 54 -10.05 1.78 -10.66
N VAL A 55 -9.49 0.72 -11.24
CA VAL A 55 -9.65 0.41 -12.67
C VAL A 55 -10.51 -0.83 -12.85
N LYS A 56 -10.06 -1.98 -12.34
CA LYS A 56 -10.78 -3.25 -12.48
C LYS A 56 -10.33 -4.26 -11.43
N GLN A 57 -11.19 -5.23 -11.14
CA GLN A 57 -10.82 -6.43 -10.41
C GLN A 57 -10.10 -7.41 -11.35
N VAL A 58 -9.15 -8.17 -10.83
CA VAL A 58 -8.31 -9.11 -11.58
C VAL A 58 -8.57 -10.53 -11.10
N PRO A 59 -8.80 -11.49 -11.99
CA PRO A 59 -9.01 -12.88 -11.61
C PRO A 59 -7.71 -13.53 -11.13
N PHE A 60 -7.85 -14.55 -10.28
CA PHE A 60 -6.73 -15.33 -9.78
C PHE A 60 -7.13 -16.79 -9.55
N ILE A 61 -6.13 -17.66 -9.48
CA ILE A 61 -6.27 -19.08 -9.13
C ILE A 61 -5.29 -19.39 -8.00
N VAL A 62 -5.72 -20.19 -7.03
CA VAL A 62 -4.89 -20.69 -5.93
C VAL A 62 -4.45 -22.13 -6.25
N VAL A 63 -3.18 -22.45 -6.02
CA VAL A 63 -2.61 -23.77 -6.29
C VAL A 63 -1.86 -24.28 -5.06
N PRO A 64 -2.09 -25.52 -4.59
CA PRO A 64 -3.14 -26.45 -5.06
C PRO A 64 -4.56 -25.97 -4.71
N ASP A 65 -5.55 -26.42 -5.49
CA ASP A 65 -6.97 -26.06 -5.35
C ASP A 65 -7.58 -26.48 -4.00
N THR A 66 -6.87 -27.32 -3.23
CA THR A 66 -7.25 -27.72 -1.87
C THR A 66 -7.12 -26.58 -0.86
N ILE A 67 -6.40 -25.50 -1.18
CA ILE A 67 -6.21 -24.35 -0.30
C ILE A 67 -7.35 -23.37 -0.48
N LYS A 68 -8.15 -23.21 0.58
CA LYS A 68 -9.19 -22.17 0.66
C LYS A 68 -8.60 -20.89 1.21
N THR A 69 -8.64 -19.82 0.42
CA THR A 69 -8.28 -18.47 0.84
C THR A 69 -9.24 -17.48 0.20
N GLU A 70 -9.58 -16.44 0.96
CA GLU A 70 -10.46 -15.38 0.50
C GLU A 70 -9.65 -14.10 0.32
N GLY A 71 -9.83 -13.46 -0.82
CA GLY A 71 -9.17 -12.21 -1.11
C GLY A 71 -9.46 -11.79 -2.54
N MET A 72 -8.84 -10.69 -2.92
CA MET A 72 -9.01 -10.13 -4.26
C MET A 72 -7.75 -9.46 -4.73
N PHE A 73 -7.55 -9.49 -6.04
CA PHE A 73 -6.61 -8.66 -6.76
C PHE A 73 -7.37 -7.61 -7.55
N TYR A 74 -6.82 -6.42 -7.65
CA TYR A 74 -7.37 -5.35 -8.46
C TYR A 74 -6.26 -4.44 -8.96
N ILE A 75 -6.53 -3.76 -10.08
CA ILE A 75 -5.65 -2.75 -10.63
C ILE A 75 -6.22 -1.39 -10.25
N GLU A 76 -5.33 -0.51 -9.80
CA GLU A 76 -5.59 0.92 -9.67
C GLU A 76 -4.59 1.74 -10.47
N LYS A 77 -4.98 2.95 -10.82
CA LYS A 77 -4.05 3.97 -11.33
C LYS A 77 -3.12 4.35 -10.20
N GLY A 78 -1.83 4.43 -10.47
CA GLY A 78 -0.86 5.03 -9.57
C GLY A 78 -1.26 6.49 -9.31
N TYR A 79 -0.99 6.96 -8.10
CA TYR A 79 -1.34 8.33 -7.73
C TYR A 79 -0.36 8.88 -6.69
N THR A 80 -0.37 10.19 -6.52
CA THR A 80 0.25 10.90 -5.40
C THR A 80 -0.80 11.64 -4.59
N TYR A 81 -0.44 12.06 -3.39
CA TYR A 81 -1.25 13.03 -2.65
C TYR A 81 -1.04 14.44 -3.18
N GLY A 82 -2.01 15.32 -2.94
CA GLY A 82 -1.86 16.74 -3.12
C GLY A 82 -0.81 17.33 -2.18
N LYS A 83 -0.28 18.49 -2.55
CA LYS A 83 0.77 19.17 -1.77
C LYS A 83 0.38 19.42 -0.30
N HIS A 84 -0.91 19.55 -0.01
CA HIS A 84 -1.40 20.00 1.30
C HIS A 84 -2.34 19.00 2.00
N SER A 85 -2.78 17.94 1.32
CA SER A 85 -3.84 17.07 1.83
C SER A 85 -3.76 15.69 1.20
N MET A 86 -4.14 14.65 1.97
CA MET A 86 -4.26 13.28 1.47
C MET A 86 -5.55 13.06 0.71
N GLU A 87 -6.54 13.93 0.91
CA GLU A 87 -7.83 13.92 0.25
C GLU A 87 -7.70 14.39 -1.22
N ASP A 88 -6.81 15.35 -1.48
CA ASP A 88 -6.37 15.67 -2.85
C ASP A 88 -5.57 14.48 -3.42
N THR A 89 -6.11 13.84 -4.46
CA THR A 89 -5.51 12.67 -5.12
C THR A 89 -5.17 13.04 -6.54
N ARG A 90 -3.90 12.88 -6.93
CA ARG A 90 -3.39 13.20 -8.26
C ARG A 90 -2.97 11.95 -8.97
N VAL A 91 -3.70 11.59 -10.01
CA VAL A 91 -3.46 10.40 -10.81
C VAL A 91 -2.16 10.55 -11.59
N LEU A 92 -1.30 9.54 -11.55
CA LEU A 92 -0.10 9.46 -12.39
C LEU A 92 -0.50 9.11 -13.82
N THR A 93 0.07 9.85 -14.76
CA THR A 93 -0.13 9.68 -16.19
C THR A 93 1.11 9.09 -16.85
N MET A 94 1.02 8.83 -18.15
CA MET A 94 2.17 8.39 -18.95
C MET A 94 3.27 9.46 -19.08
N GLU A 95 2.93 10.74 -18.88
CA GLU A 95 3.89 11.84 -18.86
C GLU A 95 4.72 11.83 -17.56
N ASP A 96 4.10 11.41 -16.45
CA ASP A 96 4.74 11.34 -15.14
C ASP A 96 5.62 10.08 -14.98
N THR A 97 5.18 8.96 -15.55
CA THR A 97 5.86 7.67 -15.38
C THR A 97 5.55 6.68 -16.49
N LYS A 98 6.51 5.79 -16.77
CA LYS A 98 6.34 4.66 -17.70
C LYS A 98 5.38 3.58 -17.17
N TYR A 99 5.02 3.62 -15.87
CA TYR A 99 4.22 2.58 -15.21
C TYR A 99 3.04 3.19 -14.43
N PRO A 100 2.03 3.81 -15.07
CA PRO A 100 1.01 4.59 -14.38
C PRO A 100 -0.06 3.76 -13.66
N PHE A 101 0.06 2.43 -13.63
CA PHE A 101 -0.88 1.53 -12.94
C PHE A 101 -0.14 0.70 -11.89
N GLN A 102 -0.88 0.12 -10.95
CA GLN A 102 -0.35 -0.84 -9.98
C GLN A 102 -1.33 -1.97 -9.69
N LEU A 103 -0.78 -3.16 -9.47
CA LEU A 103 -1.52 -4.31 -9.00
C LEU A 103 -1.57 -4.29 -7.48
N MET A 104 -2.78 -4.35 -6.94
CA MET A 104 -3.07 -4.33 -5.52
C MET A 104 -3.80 -5.62 -5.12
N TYR A 105 -3.73 -5.95 -3.84
CA TYR A 105 -4.43 -7.09 -3.29
C TYR A 105 -4.95 -6.84 -1.88
N LYS A 106 -5.98 -7.58 -1.49
CA LYS A 106 -6.58 -7.57 -0.15
C LYS A 106 -6.88 -8.99 0.28
N GLY A 107 -6.69 -9.28 1.57
CA GLY A 107 -7.08 -10.55 2.18
C GLY A 107 -6.05 -11.68 2.09
N PHE A 108 -4.92 -11.42 1.42
CA PHE A 108 -3.86 -12.42 1.27
C PHE A 108 -2.64 -12.11 2.12
N SER A 109 -2.06 -13.16 2.70
CA SER A 109 -0.67 -13.16 3.15
C SER A 109 0.17 -13.78 2.04
N ILE A 110 0.76 -12.93 1.21
CA ILE A 110 1.50 -13.36 0.02
C ILE A 110 2.82 -12.63 -0.09
N ILE A 111 3.75 -13.25 -0.81
CA ILE A 111 5.01 -12.62 -1.18
C ILE A 111 5.24 -12.79 -2.68
N TYR A 112 5.69 -11.71 -3.32
CA TYR A 112 6.19 -11.74 -4.68
C TYR A 112 7.68 -12.09 -4.66
N LEU A 113 8.09 -13.08 -5.44
CA LEU A 113 9.50 -13.37 -5.65
C LEU A 113 9.85 -13.30 -7.14
N LYS A 114 10.90 -12.55 -7.47
CA LYS A 114 11.37 -12.37 -8.85
C LYS A 114 11.74 -13.70 -9.52
N LYS A 115 12.26 -14.68 -8.77
CA LYS A 115 12.62 -16.00 -9.29
C LYS A 115 11.43 -16.82 -9.81
N ASP A 116 10.23 -16.58 -9.27
CA ASP A 116 9.01 -17.26 -9.73
C ASP A 116 8.37 -16.52 -10.93
N ASN A 117 8.92 -15.35 -11.30
CA ASN A 117 8.42 -14.46 -12.35
C ASN A 117 9.58 -13.93 -13.23
N PRO A 118 10.40 -14.82 -13.83
CA PRO A 118 11.64 -14.42 -14.51
C PRO A 118 11.41 -13.51 -15.72
N ASN A 119 10.23 -13.58 -16.35
CA ASN A 119 9.89 -12.85 -17.57
C ASN A 119 9.19 -11.50 -17.32
N MET A 120 9.00 -11.10 -16.06
CA MET A 120 8.25 -9.90 -15.72
C MET A 120 8.97 -8.64 -16.22
N LYS A 121 8.33 -7.91 -17.16
CA LYS A 121 8.86 -6.68 -17.78
C LYS A 121 8.38 -5.39 -17.11
N ASP A 122 7.44 -5.52 -16.17
CA ASP A 122 6.89 -4.42 -15.39
C ASP A 122 7.81 -4.07 -14.20
N SER A 123 7.64 -2.85 -13.65
CA SER A 123 8.48 -2.37 -12.56
C SER A 123 8.01 -2.92 -11.22
N ILE A 124 8.96 -3.18 -10.32
CA ILE A 124 8.67 -3.76 -9.01
C ILE A 124 9.38 -2.93 -7.95
N HIS A 125 8.62 -2.45 -6.98
CA HIS A 125 9.15 -1.69 -5.87
C HIS A 125 8.71 -2.32 -4.55
N ARG A 126 9.66 -2.99 -3.87
CA ARG A 126 9.40 -3.89 -2.73
C ARG A 126 8.41 -4.99 -3.12
N ASP A 127 7.16 -4.86 -2.70
CA ASP A 127 6.07 -5.82 -2.93
C ASP A 127 5.00 -5.27 -3.89
N GLU A 128 5.18 -4.03 -4.38
CA GLU A 128 4.24 -3.40 -5.31
C GLU A 128 4.69 -3.63 -6.75
N ILE A 129 3.76 -4.14 -7.56
CA ILE A 129 3.96 -4.30 -9.01
C ILE A 129 3.35 -3.09 -9.70
N TRP A 130 4.17 -2.35 -10.44
CA TRP A 130 3.75 -1.20 -11.24
C TRP A 130 3.70 -1.57 -12.71
N LEU A 131 2.52 -1.42 -13.30
CA LEU A 131 2.20 -1.91 -14.65
C LEU A 131 2.26 -0.77 -15.66
N LYS A 132 2.75 -1.06 -16.87
CA LYS A 132 2.69 -0.12 -18.02
C LYS A 132 1.26 0.09 -18.51
N SER A 133 0.43 -0.94 -18.46
CA SER A 133 -0.96 -0.92 -18.90
C SER A 133 -1.85 -1.52 -17.81
N PRO A 134 -3.18 -1.25 -17.80
CA PRO A 134 -4.10 -1.87 -16.87
C PRO A 134 -4.44 -3.32 -17.28
N ILE A 135 -3.48 -4.01 -17.89
CA ILE A 135 -3.59 -5.36 -18.42
C ILE A 135 -2.35 -6.12 -18.00
N ILE A 136 -2.56 -7.27 -17.37
CA ILE A 136 -1.53 -8.24 -16.98
C ILE A 136 -1.26 -9.13 -18.18
N ARG A 137 -0.13 -8.90 -18.84
CA ARG A 137 0.24 -9.64 -20.07
C ARG A 137 0.75 -11.05 -19.78
N ASP A 138 1.45 -11.21 -18.68
CA ASP A 138 2.04 -12.47 -18.24
C ASP A 138 1.48 -12.84 -16.87
N THR A 139 1.22 -14.13 -16.64
CA THR A 139 0.77 -14.60 -15.33
C THR A 139 1.77 -14.20 -14.25
N ILE A 140 1.26 -13.53 -13.22
CA ILE A 140 2.03 -13.13 -12.04
C ILE A 140 1.83 -14.20 -10.96
N TYR A 141 2.95 -14.70 -10.45
CA TYR A 141 3.00 -15.71 -9.43
C TYR A 141 3.35 -15.09 -8.08
N TYR A 142 2.47 -15.30 -7.11
CA TYR A 142 2.69 -15.02 -5.71
C TYR A 142 2.82 -16.31 -4.93
N ARG A 143 3.67 -16.35 -3.91
CA ARG A 143 3.69 -17.43 -2.93
C ARG A 143 2.69 -17.12 -1.82
N LEU A 144 1.82 -18.08 -1.53
CA LEU A 144 0.87 -17.98 -0.43
C LEU A 144 1.53 -18.42 0.87
N LEU A 145 1.47 -17.54 1.87
CA LEU A 145 2.10 -17.73 3.16
C LEU A 145 1.08 -18.14 4.21
N LYS A 146 1.47 -19.06 5.10
CA LYS A 146 0.74 -19.38 6.32
C LYS A 146 1.66 -19.15 7.51
N SER A 147 1.18 -18.39 8.49
CA SER A 147 1.90 -18.24 9.76
C SER A 147 1.89 -19.55 10.54
N LYS A 148 3.03 -19.90 11.14
CA LYS A 148 3.20 -21.02 12.09
C LYS A 148 2.58 -20.73 13.46
N GLY A 149 1.40 -20.13 13.51
CA GLY A 149 0.67 -19.88 14.76
C GLY A 149 1.08 -18.63 15.54
N THR A 150 1.81 -17.69 14.93
CA THR A 150 2.07 -16.36 15.53
C THR A 150 1.40 -15.26 14.70
N ASN A 151 0.92 -14.19 15.32
CA ASN A 151 0.35 -13.04 14.58
C ASN A 151 1.42 -12.19 13.86
N VAL A 152 2.64 -12.72 13.68
CA VAL A 152 3.79 -12.02 13.14
C VAL A 152 4.16 -12.63 11.80
N VAL A 153 4.16 -11.82 10.75
CA VAL A 153 4.66 -12.20 9.42
C VAL A 153 6.18 -12.04 9.43
N ASP A 154 6.88 -13.01 10.03
CA ASP A 154 8.33 -13.12 9.95
C ASP A 154 8.70 -14.24 8.94
N PRO A 155 9.69 -14.03 8.05
CA PRO A 155 10.22 -15.09 7.18
C PRO A 155 10.64 -16.37 7.92
N GLN A 156 11.04 -16.29 9.19
CA GLN A 156 11.39 -17.45 10.02
C GLN A 156 10.17 -18.24 10.52
N PHE A 157 8.99 -17.60 10.58
CA PHE A 157 7.74 -18.18 11.10
C PHE A 157 6.65 -18.35 10.03
N THR A 158 7.00 -18.24 8.75
CA THR A 158 6.07 -18.36 7.63
C THR A 158 6.49 -19.48 6.68
N ASP A 159 5.57 -20.43 6.44
CA ASP A 159 5.75 -21.43 5.38
C ASP A 159 5.02 -20.98 4.12
N THR A 160 5.63 -21.27 2.96
CA THR A 160 4.90 -21.22 1.69
C THR A 160 4.02 -22.46 1.60
N ILE A 161 2.71 -22.27 1.61
CA ILE A 161 1.75 -23.37 1.54
C ILE A 161 1.23 -23.62 0.13
N GLY A 162 1.41 -22.67 -0.77
CA GLY A 162 0.95 -22.77 -2.15
C GLY A 162 1.33 -21.54 -2.96
N MET A 163 0.68 -21.38 -4.11
CA MET A 163 0.88 -20.27 -5.02
C MET A 163 -0.45 -19.65 -5.40
N ILE A 164 -0.43 -18.35 -5.67
CA ILE A 164 -1.52 -17.66 -6.35
C ILE A 164 -1.02 -17.21 -7.72
N LYS A 165 -1.80 -17.55 -8.74
CA LYS A 165 -1.59 -17.14 -10.12
C LYS A 165 -2.58 -16.03 -10.44
N VAL A 166 -2.08 -14.86 -10.80
CA VAL A 166 -2.88 -13.68 -11.14
C VAL A 166 -2.66 -13.37 -12.62
N PHE A 167 -3.72 -13.25 -13.39
CA PHE A 167 -3.63 -13.07 -14.84
C PHE A 167 -4.88 -12.35 -15.36
N ASP A 168 -4.76 -11.70 -16.52
CA ASP A 168 -5.93 -11.30 -17.30
C ASP A 168 -6.27 -12.43 -18.30
N LYS A 169 -7.57 -12.65 -18.53
CA LYS A 169 -8.06 -13.60 -19.55
C LYS A 169 -7.73 -13.13 -20.96
#